data_AF-A0A2T2YJA3-F1
#
_entry.id   AF-A0A2T2YJA3-F1
#
_cell.length_a   1.000
_cell.length_b   1.000
_cell.length_c   1.000
_cell.angle_alpha   90.00
_cell.angle_beta   90.00
_cell.angle_gamma   90.00
#
_symmetry.space_group_name_H-M   'P 1'
#
loop_
_entity.id
_entity.type
_entity.pdbx_description
1 polymer ?
#
loop_
_entity_poly.entity_id
_entity_poly.type
_entity_poly.pdbx_seq_one_letter_code
_entity_poly.pdbx_strand_id
1 'polypeptide(L)'
;MNTNSEYSYEELYMFYGQYDFFINLTFKYKSQAYNDYGSDLSGTIKYTLENRRALQEIISSDNFPKTNRPIYLNISRFSTLTETQARQLNEVGILPSDISYIFALDSTTKNNFTRRGKKLIPNTIRTPVYLSDSNPYSSRLDIIEMRLENGQKLFPEEENQYYGLGLVYIPNFASLEIHDKILDKETKEIKPAIRYYQLETLKYHGLLSEDENKELESLMLNRLKERQELLFKELNKSGVNNIQKTHPHILKQLIKICANYNGEPVIPFEFSIWLDLSSYLHIHIRHVEEFQIGKNNSIKTAFQYNLTDIRRVIMLVIRSVYKDIKQHFKESPTRHFFRNGKESIYYNGNYYQLDIEPSGRLAAFSPKKGV
;
A
#
# COMPACT_ATOMS: atom_id res chain seq x y z
N MET A 1 -15.39 -11.76 41.10
CA MET A 1 -16.61 -12.54 40.79
C MET A 1 -16.33 -13.34 39.53
N ASN A 2 -16.19 -14.66 39.64
CA ASN A 2 -16.08 -15.56 38.49
C ASN A 2 -17.46 -15.67 37.84
N THR A 3 -17.72 -14.87 36.82
CA THR A 3 -18.71 -15.24 35.82
C THR A 3 -18.10 -16.37 35.01
N ASN A 4 -18.73 -17.55 34.99
CA ASN A 4 -18.38 -18.64 34.08
C ASN A 4 -18.65 -18.16 32.64
N SER A 5 -17.69 -17.42 32.09
CA SER A 5 -17.61 -17.15 30.66
C SER A 5 -17.09 -18.41 29.99
N GLU A 6 -17.83 -18.95 29.02
CA GLU A 6 -17.37 -20.09 28.22
C GLU A 6 -16.14 -19.75 27.37
N TYR A 7 -15.91 -18.45 27.13
CA TYR A 7 -14.77 -17.93 26.39
C TYR A 7 -14.06 -16.81 27.15
N SER A 8 -12.72 -16.80 27.13
CA SER A 8 -11.88 -15.68 27.55
C SER A 8 -11.24 -14.96 26.36
N TYR A 9 -10.77 -13.73 26.56
CA TYR A 9 -10.03 -12.97 25.56
C TYR A 9 -8.81 -13.74 25.03
N GLU A 10 -8.09 -14.41 25.92
CA GLU A 10 -6.93 -15.25 25.65
C GLU A 10 -7.30 -16.52 24.89
N GLU A 11 -8.38 -17.20 25.28
CA GLU A 11 -8.88 -18.40 24.57
C GLU A 11 -9.30 -18.05 23.14
N LEU A 12 -9.98 -16.92 22.93
CA LEU A 12 -10.35 -16.44 21.61
C LEU A 12 -9.13 -16.22 20.72
N TYR A 13 -8.05 -15.67 21.28
CA TYR A 13 -6.79 -15.55 20.55
C TYR A 13 -6.15 -16.91 20.26
N MET A 14 -6.08 -17.79 21.26
CA MET A 14 -5.46 -19.11 21.17
C MET A 14 -6.14 -19.98 20.11
N PHE A 15 -7.47 -19.99 20.03
CA PHE A 15 -8.19 -20.85 19.11
C PHE A 15 -8.45 -20.22 17.75
N TYR A 16 -8.65 -18.90 17.67
CA TYR A 16 -9.08 -18.23 16.44
C TYR A 16 -8.16 -17.08 16.04
N GLY A 17 -7.85 -16.20 16.98
CA GLY A 17 -7.20 -14.92 16.71
C GLY A 17 -5.75 -15.02 16.21
N GLN A 18 -4.99 -16.02 16.64
CA GLN A 18 -3.60 -16.22 16.20
C GLN A 18 -3.48 -16.73 14.76
N TYR A 19 -4.57 -17.32 14.23
CA TYR A 19 -4.66 -17.87 12.88
C TYR A 19 -5.42 -16.96 11.91
N ASP A 20 -5.89 -15.80 12.40
CA ASP A 20 -6.74 -14.87 11.64
C ASP A 20 -8.00 -15.52 11.06
N PHE A 21 -8.60 -16.45 11.81
CA PHE A 21 -9.80 -17.15 11.33
C PHE A 21 -10.95 -16.18 11.11
N PHE A 22 -11.64 -16.37 9.98
CA PHE A 22 -12.94 -15.78 9.76
C PHE A 22 -13.97 -16.60 10.54
N ILE A 23 -14.61 -15.95 11.51
CA ILE A 23 -15.52 -16.57 12.47
C ILE A 23 -16.92 -15.95 12.36
N ASN A 24 -17.94 -16.75 12.68
CA ASN A 24 -19.28 -16.29 13.01
C ASN A 24 -19.46 -16.42 14.52
N LEU A 25 -19.73 -15.29 15.18
CA LEU A 25 -20.06 -15.21 16.60
C LEU A 25 -21.57 -15.19 16.74
N THR A 26 -22.15 -16.12 17.49
CA THR A 26 -23.55 -16.03 17.91
C THR A 26 -23.63 -15.57 19.36
N PHE A 27 -24.44 -14.56 19.63
CA PHE A 27 -24.54 -13.93 20.94
C PHE A 27 -25.63 -14.57 21.81
N LYS A 28 -25.41 -14.57 23.12
CA LYS A 28 -26.42 -14.98 24.10
C LYS A 28 -27.64 -14.07 24.01
N TYR A 29 -28.83 -14.65 24.02
CA TYR A 29 -30.07 -13.90 23.96
C TYR A 29 -30.13 -12.82 25.06
N LYS A 30 -30.46 -11.59 24.67
CA LYS A 30 -30.52 -10.38 25.54
C LYS A 30 -29.18 -9.92 26.13
N SER A 31 -28.03 -10.44 25.67
CA SER A 31 -26.73 -9.84 26.02
C SER A 31 -26.59 -8.42 25.43
N GLN A 32 -25.59 -7.66 25.89
CA GLN A 32 -25.35 -6.33 25.35
C GLN A 32 -25.01 -6.40 23.86
N ALA A 33 -24.11 -7.32 23.48
CA ALA A 33 -23.79 -7.54 22.07
C ALA A 33 -25.01 -7.95 21.22
N TYR A 34 -25.93 -8.75 21.78
CA TYR A 34 -27.16 -9.14 21.09
C TYR A 34 -28.04 -7.92 20.77
N ASN A 35 -28.22 -7.04 21.75
CA ASN A 35 -29.06 -5.85 21.60
C ASN A 35 -28.43 -4.82 20.66
N ASP A 36 -27.10 -4.67 20.71
CA ASP A 36 -26.37 -3.68 19.92
C ASP A 36 -26.16 -4.12 18.46
N TYR A 37 -25.91 -5.41 18.23
CA TYR A 37 -25.43 -5.91 16.94
C TYR A 37 -26.30 -7.02 16.30
N GLY A 38 -27.34 -7.50 16.98
CA GLY A 38 -28.23 -8.56 16.50
C GLY A 38 -27.86 -9.96 17.01
N SER A 39 -28.42 -11.01 16.42
CA SER A 39 -28.20 -12.40 16.87
C SER A 39 -26.76 -12.89 16.69
N ASP A 40 -26.13 -12.48 15.59
CA ASP A 40 -24.84 -12.99 15.17
C ASP A 40 -24.03 -11.95 14.39
N LEU A 41 -22.72 -12.13 14.38
CA LEU A 41 -21.81 -11.26 13.66
C LEU A 41 -20.62 -12.06 13.11
N SER A 42 -20.30 -11.83 11.83
CA SER A 42 -19.19 -12.51 11.16
C SER A 42 -18.02 -11.56 10.88
N GLY A 43 -16.79 -12.02 11.09
CA GLY A 43 -15.59 -11.23 10.87
C GLY A 43 -14.30 -11.92 11.28
N THR A 44 -13.22 -11.15 11.35
CA THR A 44 -11.92 -11.59 11.93
C THR A 44 -11.61 -10.76 13.16
N ILE A 45 -11.06 -11.37 14.21
CA ILE A 45 -10.73 -10.63 15.43
C ILE A 45 -9.52 -9.72 15.17
N LYS A 46 -9.68 -8.44 15.53
CA LYS A 46 -8.68 -7.38 15.35
C LYS A 46 -7.82 -7.27 16.62
N TYR A 47 -6.51 -7.29 16.42
CA TYR A 47 -5.52 -7.06 17.48
C TYR A 47 -4.57 -5.94 17.06
N THR A 48 -4.20 -5.09 18.01
CA THR A 48 -3.03 -4.21 17.85
C THR A 48 -1.76 -5.05 17.90
N LEU A 49 -0.65 -4.50 17.39
CA LEU A 49 0.66 -5.16 17.48
C LEU A 49 1.05 -5.47 18.94
N GLU A 50 0.79 -4.53 19.85
CA GLU A 50 1.07 -4.69 21.29
C GLU A 50 0.24 -5.83 21.89
N ASN A 51 -1.07 -5.83 21.66
CA ASN A 51 -1.96 -6.89 22.17
C ASN A 51 -1.54 -8.25 21.64
N ARG A 52 -1.22 -8.34 20.35
CA ARG A 52 -0.85 -9.61 19.73
C ARG A 52 0.47 -10.16 20.27
N ARG A 53 1.47 -9.31 20.52
CA ARG A 53 2.73 -9.74 21.18
C ARG A 53 2.48 -10.24 22.59
N ALA A 54 1.77 -9.45 23.40
CA ALA A 54 1.46 -9.82 24.78
C ALA A 54 0.69 -11.15 24.84
N LEU A 55 -0.31 -11.32 23.97
CA LEU A 55 -1.08 -12.55 23.89
C LEU A 55 -0.22 -13.74 23.44
N GLN A 56 0.66 -13.56 22.45
CA GLN A 56 1.55 -14.62 21.98
C GLN A 56 2.47 -15.15 23.10
N GLU A 57 2.96 -14.25 23.96
CA GLU A 57 3.75 -14.61 25.15
C GLU A 57 2.89 -15.33 26.19
N ILE A 58 1.68 -14.81 26.46
CA ILE A 58 0.75 -15.38 27.44
C ILE A 58 0.33 -16.81 27.08
N ILE A 59 -0.10 -17.06 25.83
CA ILE A 59 -0.58 -18.38 25.41
C ILE A 59 0.53 -19.43 25.30
N SER A 60 1.80 -19.00 25.40
CA SER A 60 2.94 -19.93 25.45
C SER A 60 3.14 -20.53 26.86
N SER A 61 2.38 -20.07 27.86
CA SER A 61 2.40 -20.59 29.23
C SER A 61 1.28 -21.62 29.46
N ASP A 62 1.55 -22.70 30.19
CA ASP A 62 0.57 -23.77 30.46
C ASP A 62 -0.67 -23.28 31.23
N ASN A 63 -0.51 -22.24 32.04
CA ASN A 63 -1.61 -21.58 32.75
C ASN A 63 -1.61 -20.09 32.42
N PHE A 64 -2.61 -19.65 31.66
CA PHE A 64 -2.82 -18.24 31.31
C PHE A 64 -4.08 -17.68 31.98
N PRO A 65 -4.12 -16.36 32.27
CA PRO A 65 -5.29 -15.73 32.84
C PRO A 65 -6.47 -15.80 31.86
N LYS A 66 -7.68 -15.99 32.39
CA LYS A 66 -8.92 -15.92 31.62
C LYS A 66 -9.61 -14.59 31.90
N THR A 67 -9.53 -13.65 30.96
CA THR A 67 -10.09 -12.31 31.12
C THR A 67 -11.29 -12.07 30.21
N ASN A 68 -12.24 -11.26 30.68
CA ASN A 68 -13.43 -10.86 29.92
C ASN A 68 -13.24 -9.45 29.32
N ARG A 69 -12.17 -9.25 28.54
CA ARG A 69 -11.86 -7.96 27.91
C ARG A 69 -12.52 -7.84 26.54
N PRO A 70 -12.93 -6.63 26.10
CA PRO A 70 -13.54 -6.44 24.80
C PRO A 70 -12.64 -6.92 23.65
N ILE A 71 -13.24 -7.65 22.72
CA ILE A 71 -12.68 -7.96 21.40
C ILE A 71 -13.24 -6.99 20.35
N TYR A 72 -12.45 -6.74 19.33
CA TYR A 72 -12.82 -5.92 18.18
C TYR A 72 -12.83 -6.79 16.93
N LEU A 73 -13.72 -6.51 15.96
CA LEU A 73 -13.82 -7.29 14.73
C LEU A 73 -13.59 -6.42 13.50
N ASN A 74 -12.85 -6.96 12.53
CA ASN A 74 -13.01 -6.56 11.14
C ASN A 74 -14.20 -7.32 10.58
N ILE A 75 -15.35 -6.65 10.54
CA ILE A 75 -16.63 -7.22 10.11
C ILE A 75 -16.62 -7.64 8.64
N SER A 76 -17.41 -8.67 8.33
CA SER A 76 -17.67 -9.11 6.96
C SER A 76 -18.20 -7.97 6.09
N ARG A 77 -17.79 -7.94 4.82
CA ARG A 77 -18.38 -7.04 3.81
C ARG A 77 -19.88 -7.27 3.57
N PHE A 78 -20.39 -8.42 4.01
CA PHE A 78 -21.81 -8.79 3.91
C PHE A 78 -22.58 -8.54 5.21
N SER A 79 -21.97 -7.83 6.17
CA SER A 79 -22.63 -7.44 7.41
C SER A 79 -23.81 -6.49 7.12
N THR A 80 -24.88 -6.64 7.90
CA THR A 80 -26.08 -5.79 7.88
C THR A 80 -26.02 -4.64 8.89
N LEU A 81 -24.90 -4.49 9.63
CA LEU A 81 -24.73 -3.42 10.60
C LEU A 81 -24.81 -2.03 9.94
N THR A 82 -25.49 -1.10 10.61
CA THR A 82 -25.48 0.32 10.23
C THR A 82 -24.11 0.95 10.47
N GLU A 83 -23.84 2.11 9.86
CA GLU A 83 -22.59 2.85 10.10
C GLU A 83 -22.38 3.18 11.59
N THR A 84 -23.46 3.53 12.30
CA THR A 84 -23.43 3.83 13.73
C THR A 84 -23.04 2.61 14.55
N GLN A 85 -23.65 1.45 14.27
CA GLN A 85 -23.30 0.20 14.96
C GLN A 85 -21.86 -0.23 14.65
N ALA A 86 -21.40 -0.07 13.41
CA ALA A 86 -20.03 -0.37 13.03
C ALA A 86 -19.02 0.54 13.75
N ARG A 87 -19.34 1.83 13.97
CA ARG A 87 -18.52 2.74 14.78
C ARG A 87 -18.50 2.31 16.24
N GLN A 88 -19.67 2.05 16.83
CA GLN A 88 -19.79 1.58 18.22
C GLN A 88 -18.99 0.30 18.45
N LEU A 89 -19.03 -0.67 17.52
CA LEU A 89 -18.23 -1.89 17.59
C LEU A 89 -16.72 -1.62 17.62
N ASN A 90 -16.24 -0.62 16.87
CA ASN A 90 -14.83 -0.25 16.85
C ASN A 90 -14.38 0.49 18.12
N GLU A 91 -15.30 1.14 18.83
CA GLU A 91 -15.01 1.90 20.05
C GLU A 91 -15.17 1.05 21.32
N VAL A 92 -16.31 0.35 21.43
CA VAL A 92 -16.71 -0.40 22.63
C VAL A 92 -16.28 -1.87 22.55
N GLY A 93 -16.37 -2.49 21.38
CA GLY A 93 -16.09 -3.90 21.18
C GLY A 93 -17.20 -4.84 21.67
N ILE A 94 -16.87 -6.13 21.78
CA ILE A 94 -17.75 -7.22 22.24
C ILE A 94 -17.07 -7.93 23.42
N LEU A 95 -17.80 -8.17 24.51
CA LEU A 95 -17.27 -8.96 25.62
C LEU A 95 -17.34 -10.46 25.31
N PRO A 96 -16.28 -11.24 25.58
CA PRO A 96 -16.29 -12.70 25.46
C PRO A 96 -17.47 -13.37 26.18
N SER A 97 -17.90 -12.81 27.32
CA SER A 97 -19.05 -13.30 28.09
C SER A 97 -20.38 -13.28 27.34
N ASP A 98 -20.51 -12.42 26.34
CA ASP A 98 -21.74 -12.25 25.56
C ASP A 98 -21.86 -13.29 24.45
N ILE A 99 -20.78 -14.03 24.15
CA ILE A 99 -20.73 -15.05 23.11
C ILE A 99 -21.35 -16.34 23.63
N SER A 100 -22.24 -16.93 22.83
CA SER A 100 -22.83 -18.23 23.08
C SER A 100 -22.06 -19.35 22.38
N TYR A 101 -21.76 -19.20 21.09
CA TYR A 101 -20.93 -20.16 20.36
C TYR A 101 -20.23 -19.49 19.19
N ILE A 102 -19.16 -20.14 18.71
CA ILE A 102 -18.32 -19.66 17.62
C ILE A 102 -18.26 -20.72 16.54
N PHE A 103 -18.66 -20.34 15.32
CA PHE A 103 -18.44 -21.16 14.14
C PHE A 103 -17.24 -20.63 13.35
N ALA A 104 -16.30 -21.51 13.04
CA ALA A 104 -15.14 -21.20 12.19
C ALA A 104 -14.97 -22.34 11.18
N LEU A 105 -14.67 -21.99 9.93
CA LEU A 105 -14.27 -22.99 8.95
C LEU A 105 -12.85 -23.46 9.29
N ASP A 106 -12.67 -24.79 9.38
CA ASP A 106 -11.37 -25.39 9.58
C ASP A 106 -10.47 -25.03 8.39
N SER A 107 -9.53 -24.13 8.65
CA SER A 107 -8.57 -23.62 7.67
C SER A 107 -7.18 -23.77 8.26
N THR A 108 -6.17 -23.79 7.40
CA THR A 108 -4.79 -24.08 7.81
C THR A 108 -4.38 -23.31 9.07
N THR A 109 -4.00 -24.03 10.11
CA THR A 109 -3.61 -23.54 11.45
C THR A 109 -2.20 -22.92 11.46
N LYS A 110 -1.88 -22.07 10.48
CA LYS A 110 -0.58 -21.40 10.40
C LYS A 110 -0.67 -19.99 10.98
N ASN A 111 -0.04 -19.80 12.13
CA ASN A 111 0.13 -18.47 12.71
C ASN A 111 1.09 -17.64 11.84
N ASN A 112 0.52 -16.76 11.01
CA ASN A 112 1.31 -15.92 10.13
C ASN A 112 2.08 -14.84 10.89
N PHE A 113 1.69 -14.50 12.12
CA PHE A 113 2.37 -13.47 12.91
C PHE A 113 3.75 -13.92 13.41
N THR A 114 3.90 -15.19 13.78
CA THR A 114 5.18 -15.77 14.24
C THR A 114 6.01 -16.37 13.10
N ARG A 115 5.46 -16.46 11.89
CA ARG A 115 6.14 -17.01 10.72
C ARG A 115 7.39 -16.20 10.36
N ARG A 116 8.53 -16.88 10.28
CA ARG A 116 9.82 -16.32 9.82
C ARG A 116 9.99 -16.49 8.30
N GLY A 117 10.89 -15.68 7.73
CA GLY A 117 11.23 -15.71 6.30
C GLY A 117 10.16 -15.07 5.41
N LYS A 118 10.30 -15.28 4.08
CA LYS A 118 9.39 -14.73 3.07
C LYS A 118 8.03 -15.44 3.10
N LYS A 119 6.96 -14.65 2.97
CA LYS A 119 5.55 -15.03 2.90
C LYS A 119 5.07 -14.88 1.46
N LEU A 120 4.02 -15.65 1.14
CA LEU A 120 3.26 -15.48 -0.08
C LEU A 120 2.09 -14.54 0.20
N ILE A 121 1.68 -13.78 -0.82
CA ILE A 121 0.44 -13.02 -0.78
C ILE A 121 -0.74 -14.01 -0.82
N PRO A 122 -1.60 -14.07 0.20
CA PRO A 122 -2.71 -15.02 0.27
C PRO A 122 -3.70 -14.81 -0.88
N ASN A 123 -4.42 -15.87 -1.26
CA ASN A 123 -5.46 -15.86 -2.29
C ASN A 123 -4.98 -15.31 -3.65
N THR A 124 -3.72 -15.55 -4.00
CA THR A 124 -3.16 -15.13 -5.29
C THR A 124 -3.53 -16.15 -6.38
N ILE A 125 -4.39 -15.73 -7.30
CA ILE A 125 -4.62 -16.42 -8.57
C ILE A 125 -3.73 -15.74 -9.63
N ARG A 126 -2.95 -16.53 -10.37
CA ARG A 126 -2.13 -16.05 -11.49
C ARG A 126 -2.84 -16.40 -12.78
N THR A 127 -3.30 -15.38 -13.49
CA THR A 127 -3.90 -15.54 -14.81
C THR A 127 -2.94 -14.99 -15.85
N PRO A 128 -2.46 -15.80 -16.81
CA PRO A 128 -1.69 -15.27 -17.92
C PRO A 128 -2.60 -14.38 -18.77
N VAL A 129 -2.14 -13.17 -19.06
CA VAL A 129 -2.81 -12.26 -19.99
C VAL A 129 -1.94 -12.17 -21.23
N TYR A 130 -2.49 -12.56 -22.37
CA TYR A 130 -1.85 -12.41 -23.67
C TYR A 130 -2.47 -11.20 -24.35
N LEU A 131 -1.76 -10.07 -24.34
CA LEU A 131 -2.12 -8.89 -25.12
C LEU A 131 -1.31 -8.94 -26.41
N SER A 132 -1.86 -9.49 -27.49
CA SER A 132 -1.11 -9.66 -28.74
C SER A 132 -1.07 -8.43 -29.63
N ASP A 133 -1.96 -7.43 -29.45
CA ASP A 133 -2.14 -6.39 -30.48
C ASP A 133 -2.45 -4.98 -29.94
N SER A 134 -2.30 -4.70 -28.64
CA SER A 134 -2.62 -3.38 -28.08
C SER A 134 -1.44 -2.40 -28.17
N ASN A 135 -1.66 -1.20 -28.72
CA ASN A 135 -0.70 -0.10 -28.60
C ASN A 135 -0.68 0.39 -27.14
N PRO A 136 0.43 0.22 -26.40
CA PRO A 136 0.47 0.54 -24.98
C PRO A 136 0.35 2.04 -24.68
N TYR A 137 0.76 2.91 -25.62
CA TYR A 137 0.69 4.36 -25.46
C TYR A 137 -0.74 4.88 -25.64
N SER A 138 -1.47 4.38 -26.65
CA SER A 138 -2.88 4.76 -26.83
C SER A 138 -3.74 4.21 -25.69
N SER A 139 -3.57 2.93 -25.32
CA SER A 139 -4.30 2.36 -24.18
C SER A 139 -4.03 3.09 -22.86
N ARG A 140 -2.82 3.64 -22.68
CA ARG A 140 -2.50 4.49 -21.52
C ARG A 140 -3.25 5.82 -21.57
N LEU A 141 -3.29 6.47 -22.73
CA LEU A 141 -4.05 7.72 -22.91
C LEU A 141 -5.54 7.49 -22.61
N ASP A 142 -6.14 6.44 -23.17
CA ASP A 142 -7.55 6.10 -22.95
C ASP A 142 -7.88 5.91 -21.46
N ILE A 143 -6.99 5.23 -20.71
CA ILE A 143 -7.15 5.03 -19.26
C ILE A 143 -7.09 6.37 -18.51
N ILE A 144 -6.19 7.27 -18.91
CA ILE A 144 -6.05 8.58 -18.28
C ILE A 144 -7.28 9.45 -18.57
N GLU A 145 -7.74 9.51 -19.82
CA GLU A 145 -8.95 10.24 -20.22
C GLU A 145 -10.17 9.76 -19.46
N MET A 146 -10.39 8.44 -19.41
CA MET A 146 -11.48 7.84 -18.62
C MET A 146 -11.42 8.26 -17.15
N ARG A 147 -10.23 8.39 -16.55
CA ARG A 147 -10.09 8.84 -15.15
C ARG A 147 -10.41 10.32 -14.99
N LEU A 148 -9.97 11.16 -15.92
CA LEU A 148 -10.30 12.58 -15.95
C LEU A 148 -11.81 12.81 -16.10
N GLU A 149 -12.47 12.07 -17.00
CA GLU A 149 -13.94 12.10 -17.20
C GLU A 149 -14.70 11.73 -15.92
N ASN A 150 -14.14 10.81 -15.13
CA ASN A 150 -14.67 10.43 -13.82
C ASN A 150 -14.30 11.41 -12.69
N GLY A 151 -13.75 12.59 -13.01
CA GLY A 151 -13.40 13.64 -12.06
C GLY A 151 -12.18 13.34 -11.19
N GLN A 152 -11.36 12.35 -11.56
CA GLN A 152 -10.16 11.98 -10.81
C GLN A 152 -9.01 12.94 -11.12
N LYS A 153 -8.20 13.23 -10.10
CA LYS A 153 -6.98 14.01 -10.27
C LYS A 153 -5.83 13.11 -10.69
N LEU A 154 -5.06 13.58 -11.67
CA LEU A 154 -3.81 12.95 -12.07
C LEU A 154 -2.71 13.31 -11.09
N PHE A 155 -1.76 12.37 -10.89
CA PHE A 155 -0.52 12.67 -10.18
C PHE A 155 0.53 13.25 -11.14
N PRO A 156 1.60 13.89 -10.66
CA PRO A 156 2.49 14.70 -11.51
C PRO A 156 3.08 13.97 -12.72
N GLU A 157 3.50 12.71 -12.55
CA GLU A 157 4.07 11.95 -13.68
C GLU A 157 2.99 11.54 -14.71
N GLU A 158 1.77 11.28 -14.25
CA GLU A 158 0.63 10.97 -15.11
C GLU A 158 0.12 12.20 -15.85
N GLU A 159 0.20 13.40 -15.26
CA GLU A 159 -0.01 14.65 -15.99
C GLU A 159 1.00 14.80 -17.13
N ASN A 160 2.29 14.51 -16.87
CA ASN A 160 3.31 14.55 -17.92
C ASN A 160 3.03 13.56 -19.06
N GLN A 161 2.57 12.35 -18.71
CA GLN A 161 2.15 11.33 -19.67
C GLN A 161 0.95 11.80 -20.48
N TYR A 162 -0.11 12.29 -19.82
CA TYR A 162 -1.32 12.80 -20.47
C TYR A 162 -0.98 13.84 -21.53
N TYR A 163 -0.21 14.86 -21.14
CA TYR A 163 0.12 15.94 -22.06
C TYR A 163 1.04 15.48 -23.20
N GLY A 164 2.03 14.63 -22.91
CA GLY A 164 2.95 14.13 -23.93
C GLY A 164 2.24 13.24 -24.97
N LEU A 165 1.33 12.38 -24.51
CA LEU A 165 0.51 11.51 -25.36
C LEU A 165 -0.53 12.32 -26.16
N GLY A 166 -1.20 13.26 -25.51
CA GLY A 166 -2.20 14.11 -26.15
C GLY A 166 -1.63 14.92 -27.31
N LEU A 167 -0.39 15.41 -27.20
CA LEU A 167 0.32 16.09 -28.29
C LEU A 167 0.55 15.22 -29.53
N VAL A 168 0.51 13.89 -29.41
CA VAL A 168 0.69 12.95 -30.52
C VAL A 168 -0.65 12.44 -31.06
N TYR A 169 -1.57 12.09 -30.16
CA TYR A 169 -2.80 11.37 -30.53
C TYR A 169 -4.02 12.27 -30.70
N ILE A 170 -4.06 13.45 -30.07
CA ILE A 170 -5.25 14.31 -30.06
C ILE A 170 -5.02 15.50 -31.00
N PRO A 171 -5.79 15.62 -32.10
CA PRO A 171 -5.71 16.79 -32.97
C PRO A 171 -6.04 18.08 -32.20
N ASN A 172 -5.25 19.13 -32.43
CA ASN A 172 -5.43 20.45 -31.80
C ASN A 172 -5.41 20.44 -30.25
N PHE A 173 -4.70 19.49 -29.64
CA PHE A 173 -4.64 19.33 -28.19
C PHE A 173 -4.14 20.58 -27.41
N ALA A 174 -3.24 21.36 -28.01
CA ALA A 174 -2.65 22.54 -27.39
C ALA A 174 -3.56 23.78 -27.45
N SER A 175 -4.72 23.74 -26.79
CA SER A 175 -5.58 24.91 -26.58
C SER A 175 -4.95 25.92 -25.59
N LEU A 176 -5.42 27.18 -25.59
CA LEU A 176 -4.92 28.23 -24.68
C LEU A 176 -4.98 27.84 -23.19
N GLU A 177 -6.00 27.09 -22.77
CA GLU A 177 -6.18 26.65 -21.38
C GLU A 177 -5.14 25.59 -20.96
N ILE A 178 -4.71 24.75 -21.90
CA ILE A 178 -3.76 23.66 -21.67
C ILE A 178 -2.32 24.13 -21.90
N HIS A 179 -2.14 25.22 -22.66
CA HIS A 179 -0.85 25.76 -23.05
C HIS A 179 0.08 26.05 -21.85
N ASP A 180 -0.44 26.63 -20.77
CA ASP A 180 0.31 26.90 -19.53
C ASP A 180 0.69 25.65 -18.75
N LYS A 181 0.00 24.52 -19.01
CA LYS A 181 0.31 23.22 -18.43
C LYS A 181 1.42 22.52 -19.20
N ILE A 182 1.49 22.71 -20.52
CA ILE A 182 2.47 22.10 -21.40
C ILE A 182 3.79 22.87 -21.41
N LEU A 183 3.72 24.20 -21.50
CA LEU A 183 4.91 25.03 -21.68
C LEU A 183 5.51 25.47 -20.36
N ASP A 184 6.84 25.56 -20.35
CA ASP A 184 7.59 26.24 -19.32
C ASP A 184 7.32 27.76 -19.38
N LYS A 185 7.17 28.38 -18.21
CA LYS A 185 6.73 29.78 -18.12
C LYS A 185 7.77 30.75 -18.65
N GLU A 186 9.04 30.43 -18.48
CA GLU A 186 10.19 31.29 -18.78
C GLU A 186 10.65 31.10 -20.23
N THR A 187 10.89 29.85 -20.62
CA THR A 187 11.43 29.52 -21.94
C THR A 187 10.37 29.49 -23.04
N LYS A 188 9.09 29.32 -22.68
CA LYS A 188 7.98 29.06 -23.61
C LYS A 188 8.17 27.79 -24.45
N GLU A 189 9.06 26.89 -24.02
CA GLU A 189 9.26 25.58 -24.63
C GLU A 189 8.42 24.52 -23.91
N ILE A 190 8.19 23.38 -24.56
CA ILE A 190 7.50 22.24 -23.94
C ILE A 190 8.34 21.76 -22.75
N LYS A 191 7.71 21.57 -21.59
CA LYS A 191 8.41 21.08 -20.40
C LYS A 191 9.15 19.77 -20.73
N PRO A 192 10.42 19.61 -20.32
CA PRO A 192 11.24 18.43 -20.66
C PRO A 192 10.58 17.09 -20.33
N ALA A 193 9.86 17.00 -19.21
CA ALA A 193 9.15 15.78 -18.82
C ALA A 193 7.97 15.42 -19.75
N ILE A 194 7.28 16.41 -20.29
CA ILE A 194 6.18 16.23 -21.26
C ILE A 194 6.78 15.88 -22.64
N ARG A 195 7.81 16.63 -23.04
CA ARG A 195 8.54 16.42 -24.30
C ARG A 195 9.14 15.01 -24.39
N TYR A 196 9.65 14.49 -23.27
CA TYR A 196 10.11 13.09 -23.17
C TYR A 196 9.02 12.09 -23.62
N TYR A 197 7.81 12.19 -23.08
CA TYR A 197 6.72 11.27 -23.42
C TYR A 197 6.22 11.45 -24.85
N GLN A 198 6.21 12.69 -25.35
CA GLN A 198 5.89 12.97 -26.76
C GLN A 198 6.88 12.26 -27.69
N LEU A 199 8.18 12.47 -27.49
CA LEU A 199 9.24 11.89 -28.32
C LEU A 199 9.33 10.36 -28.18
N GLU A 200 9.15 9.81 -26.98
CA GLU A 200 9.09 8.37 -26.74
C GLU A 200 7.94 7.71 -27.53
N THR A 201 6.79 8.38 -27.60
CA THR A 201 5.63 7.94 -28.37
C THR A 201 5.88 8.03 -29.87
N LEU A 202 6.46 9.14 -30.37
CA LEU A 202 6.85 9.27 -31.78
C LEU A 202 7.87 8.21 -32.20
N LYS A 203 8.84 7.91 -31.33
CA LYS A 203 9.83 6.84 -31.53
C LYS A 203 9.15 5.49 -31.71
N TYR A 204 8.17 5.16 -30.87
CA TYR A 204 7.42 3.91 -30.96
C TYR A 204 6.72 3.74 -32.31
N HIS A 205 6.23 4.83 -32.90
CA HIS A 205 5.57 4.83 -34.21
C HIS A 205 6.52 4.96 -35.41
N GLY A 206 7.83 5.09 -35.17
CA GLY A 206 8.79 5.34 -36.25
C GLY A 206 8.65 6.71 -36.91
N LEU A 207 8.09 7.69 -36.19
CA LEU A 207 7.83 9.06 -36.68
C LEU A 207 8.89 10.07 -36.21
N LEU A 208 9.94 9.62 -35.53
CA LEU A 208 10.96 10.46 -34.92
C LEU A 208 12.01 10.90 -35.96
N SER A 209 12.26 12.21 -36.06
CA SER A 209 13.37 12.74 -36.88
C SER A 209 14.75 12.53 -36.22
N GLU A 210 15.84 12.75 -36.98
CA GLU A 210 17.20 12.62 -36.42
C GLU A 210 17.49 13.63 -35.30
N ASP A 211 17.04 14.87 -35.46
CA ASP A 211 17.24 15.91 -34.46
C ASP A 211 16.41 15.64 -33.20
N GLU A 212 15.16 15.16 -33.36
CA GLU A 212 14.34 14.72 -32.24
C GLU A 212 14.90 13.46 -31.55
N ASN A 213 15.58 12.58 -32.28
CA ASN A 213 16.26 11.45 -31.67
C ASN A 213 17.44 11.91 -30.78
N LYS A 214 18.24 12.89 -31.23
CA LYS A 214 19.29 13.49 -30.39
C LYS A 214 18.71 14.21 -29.18
N GLU A 215 17.58 14.90 -29.35
CA GLU A 215 16.86 15.55 -28.26
C GLU A 215 16.39 14.51 -27.23
N LEU A 216 15.76 13.43 -27.67
CA LEU A 216 15.30 12.33 -26.81
C LEU A 216 16.48 11.69 -26.05
N GLU A 217 17.60 11.45 -26.72
CA GLU A 217 18.81 10.92 -26.07
C GLU A 217 19.32 11.85 -24.96
N SER A 218 19.33 13.17 -25.21
CA SER A 218 19.69 14.17 -24.20
C SER A 218 18.73 14.15 -23.00
N LEU A 219 17.41 14.09 -23.25
CA LEU A 219 16.40 13.99 -22.20
C LEU A 219 16.54 12.70 -21.38
N MET A 220 16.80 11.56 -22.04
CA MET A 220 17.07 10.28 -21.37
C MET A 220 18.30 10.34 -20.47
N LEU A 221 19.39 10.98 -20.93
CA LEU A 221 20.61 11.16 -20.15
C LEU A 221 20.39 12.06 -18.93
N ASN A 222 19.69 13.16 -19.09
CA ASN A 222 19.36 14.07 -17.97
C ASN A 222 18.48 13.36 -16.94
N ARG A 223 17.43 12.67 -17.39
CA ARG A 223 16.56 11.87 -16.53
C ARG A 223 17.35 10.77 -15.80
N LEU A 224 18.31 10.12 -16.45
CA LEU A 224 19.18 9.13 -15.80
C LEU A 224 20.05 9.77 -14.70
N LYS A 225 20.61 10.97 -14.93
CA LYS A 225 21.41 11.70 -13.94
C LYS A 225 20.59 12.05 -12.70
N GLU A 226 19.42 12.66 -12.88
CA GLU A 226 18.50 13.00 -11.78
C GLU A 226 18.13 11.77 -10.93
N ARG A 227 17.85 10.64 -11.60
CA ARG A 227 17.54 9.37 -10.97
C ARG A 227 18.71 8.78 -10.19
N GLN A 228 19.93 8.89 -10.73
CA GLN A 228 21.15 8.49 -10.03
C GLN A 228 21.38 9.36 -8.80
N GLU A 229 21.18 10.67 -8.89
CA GLU A 229 21.31 11.59 -7.77
C GLU A 229 20.35 11.22 -6.62
N LEU A 230 19.09 10.90 -6.93
CA LEU A 230 18.12 10.44 -5.93
C LEU A 230 18.53 9.11 -5.30
N LEU A 231 19.03 8.16 -6.09
CA LEU A 231 19.55 6.88 -5.60
C LEU A 231 20.74 7.09 -4.64
N PHE A 232 21.75 7.87 -5.04
CA PHE A 232 22.92 8.12 -4.20
C PHE A 232 22.55 8.92 -2.96
N LYS A 233 21.61 9.86 -3.04
CA LYS A 233 21.08 10.57 -1.88
C LYS A 233 20.48 9.61 -0.86
N GLU A 234 19.70 8.62 -1.30
CA GLU A 234 19.10 7.64 -0.39
C GLU A 234 20.11 6.63 0.17
N LEU A 235 21.09 6.21 -0.62
CA LEU A 235 22.20 5.35 -0.17
C LEU A 235 23.08 6.06 0.88
N ASN A 236 23.36 7.35 0.70
CA ASN A 236 24.11 8.15 1.65
C ASN A 236 23.37 8.24 3.00
N LYS A 237 22.04 8.45 2.99
CA LYS A 237 21.23 8.39 4.23
C LYS A 237 21.30 7.05 4.95
N SER A 238 21.51 5.97 4.19
CA SER A 238 21.67 4.61 4.73
C SER A 238 23.04 4.38 5.38
N GLY A 239 23.96 5.34 5.25
CA GLY A 239 25.33 5.27 5.77
C GLY A 239 26.26 4.45 4.89
N VAL A 240 25.92 4.27 3.62
CA VAL A 240 26.74 3.54 2.64
C VAL A 240 27.55 4.55 1.83
N ASN A 241 28.85 4.60 2.07
CA ASN A 241 29.80 5.34 1.24
C ASN A 241 30.47 4.37 0.25
N ASN A 242 30.80 4.84 -0.95
CA ASN A 242 31.51 4.07 -1.98
C ASN A 242 30.87 2.70 -2.31
N ILE A 243 29.55 2.69 -2.52
CA ILE A 243 28.80 1.48 -2.86
C ILE A 243 29.36 0.75 -4.10
N GLN A 244 29.99 1.48 -5.04
CA GLN A 244 30.64 0.86 -6.20
C GLN A 244 31.71 -0.17 -5.80
N LYS A 245 32.42 0.07 -4.69
CA LYS A 245 33.48 -0.81 -4.18
C LYS A 245 32.94 -1.86 -3.21
N THR A 246 32.02 -1.46 -2.33
CA THR A 246 31.56 -2.32 -1.23
C THR A 246 30.48 -3.30 -1.65
N HIS A 247 29.55 -2.90 -2.53
CA HIS A 247 28.40 -3.72 -2.95
C HIS A 247 28.05 -3.51 -4.43
N PRO A 248 28.98 -3.77 -5.39
CA PRO A 248 28.76 -3.51 -6.81
C PRO A 248 27.54 -4.23 -7.40
N HIS A 249 27.26 -5.46 -6.94
CA HIS A 249 26.11 -6.23 -7.39
C HIS A 249 24.77 -5.61 -6.97
N ILE A 250 24.68 -5.09 -5.74
CA ILE A 250 23.47 -4.42 -5.23
C ILE A 250 23.27 -3.09 -5.97
N LEU A 251 24.34 -2.32 -6.17
CA LEU A 251 24.27 -1.09 -6.97
C LEU A 251 23.71 -1.35 -8.38
N LYS A 252 24.19 -2.39 -9.06
CA LYS A 252 23.70 -2.75 -10.39
C LYS A 252 22.18 -3.05 -10.40
N GLN A 253 21.68 -3.75 -9.38
CA GLN A 253 20.25 -4.03 -9.25
C GLN A 253 19.45 -2.75 -8.97
N LEU A 254 19.92 -1.90 -8.05
CA LEU A 254 19.27 -0.63 -7.73
C LEU A 254 19.23 0.32 -8.93
N ILE A 255 20.30 0.39 -9.73
CA ILE A 255 20.32 1.17 -10.98
C ILE A 255 19.26 0.65 -11.94
N LYS A 256 19.16 -0.67 -12.15
CA LYS A 256 18.15 -1.27 -13.04
C LYS A 256 16.72 -0.95 -12.58
N ILE A 257 16.47 -1.06 -11.28
CA ILE A 257 15.18 -0.74 -10.66
C ILE A 257 14.85 0.74 -10.81
N CYS A 258 15.83 1.61 -10.55
CA CYS A 258 15.69 3.05 -10.67
C CYS A 258 15.45 3.49 -12.11
N ALA A 259 16.13 2.90 -13.09
CA ALA A 259 15.95 3.19 -14.50
C ALA A 259 14.55 2.78 -15.01
N ASN A 260 14.05 1.62 -14.58
CA ASN A 260 12.75 1.09 -15.03
C ASN A 260 11.53 1.68 -14.30
N TYR A 261 11.74 2.59 -13.35
CA TYR A 261 10.64 3.17 -12.58
C TYR A 261 9.88 4.22 -13.40
N ASN A 262 8.64 3.97 -13.80
CA ASN A 262 7.89 4.90 -14.66
C ASN A 262 6.76 5.67 -13.97
N GLY A 263 6.71 5.64 -12.62
CA GLY A 263 5.70 6.36 -11.84
C GLY A 263 4.29 5.85 -12.14
N GLU A 264 3.74 5.03 -11.26
CA GLU A 264 2.39 4.48 -11.44
C GLU A 264 1.62 4.56 -10.13
N PRO A 265 0.30 4.84 -10.19
CA PRO A 265 -0.52 4.93 -9.00
C PRO A 265 -0.56 3.57 -8.32
N VAL A 266 -0.36 3.55 -7.00
CA VAL A 266 -0.56 2.36 -6.18
C VAL A 266 -2.06 2.06 -6.08
N ILE A 267 -2.87 3.12 -5.99
CA ILE A 267 -4.34 3.07 -5.97
C ILE A 267 -4.88 4.04 -7.03
N PRO A 268 -5.44 3.57 -8.14
CA PRO A 268 -6.02 4.41 -9.20
C PRO A 268 -7.53 4.64 -8.98
N PHE A 269 -7.92 4.98 -7.75
CA PHE A 269 -9.32 5.28 -7.41
C PHE A 269 -9.52 6.80 -7.29
N GLU A 270 -10.74 7.21 -6.94
CA GLU A 270 -11.16 8.61 -6.74
C GLU A 270 -10.10 9.51 -6.09
N PHE A 271 -9.61 9.11 -4.90
CA PHE A 271 -8.43 9.69 -4.28
C PHE A 271 -7.21 8.83 -4.63
N SER A 272 -6.52 9.22 -5.68
CA SER A 272 -5.39 8.44 -6.20
C SER A 272 -4.20 8.48 -5.24
N ILE A 273 -3.62 7.32 -4.95
CA ILE A 273 -2.44 7.20 -4.09
C ILE A 273 -1.29 6.70 -4.95
N TRP A 274 -0.17 7.41 -4.91
CA TRP A 274 0.93 7.21 -5.83
C TRP A 274 2.28 7.25 -5.11
N LEU A 275 3.29 6.66 -5.74
CA LEU A 275 4.67 6.70 -5.28
C LEU A 275 5.46 7.58 -6.25
N ASP A 276 6.37 8.40 -5.73
CA ASP A 276 7.45 8.96 -6.53
C ASP A 276 8.68 8.07 -6.42
N LEU A 277 9.70 8.37 -7.24
CA LEU A 277 10.95 7.62 -7.21
C LEU A 277 11.65 7.71 -5.85
N SER A 278 11.59 8.87 -5.19
CA SER A 278 12.21 9.10 -3.89
C SER A 278 11.64 8.16 -2.82
N SER A 279 10.32 8.14 -2.65
CA SER A 279 9.61 7.24 -1.73
C SER A 279 9.78 5.78 -2.15
N TYR A 280 9.76 5.48 -3.44
CA TYR A 280 9.99 4.14 -3.94
C TYR A 280 11.38 3.62 -3.54
N LEU A 281 12.44 4.41 -3.77
CA LEU A 281 13.80 4.10 -3.35
C LEU A 281 13.92 4.01 -1.83
N HIS A 282 13.29 4.92 -1.08
CA HIS A 282 13.26 4.89 0.38
C HIS A 282 12.71 3.57 0.91
N ILE A 283 11.57 3.13 0.41
CA ILE A 283 10.92 1.87 0.81
C ILE A 283 11.83 0.68 0.46
N HIS A 284 12.38 0.65 -0.76
CA HIS A 284 13.15 -0.48 -1.24
C HIS A 284 14.50 -0.61 -0.51
N ILE A 285 15.29 0.46 -0.47
CA ILE A 285 16.62 0.44 0.17
C ILE A 285 16.52 0.20 1.68
N ARG A 286 15.46 0.70 2.33
CA ARG A 286 15.33 0.63 3.78
C ARG A 286 14.60 -0.59 4.30
N HIS A 287 13.73 -1.21 3.51
CA HIS A 287 12.83 -2.27 3.98
C HIS A 287 12.82 -3.53 3.12
N VAL A 288 13.53 -3.59 1.99
CA VAL A 288 13.73 -4.85 1.25
C VAL A 288 15.04 -5.46 1.69
N GLU A 289 14.98 -6.65 2.29
CA GLU A 289 16.11 -7.38 2.88
C GLU A 289 17.34 -7.42 1.96
N GLU A 290 17.11 -7.68 0.67
CA GLU A 290 18.13 -7.76 -0.38
C GLU A 290 18.89 -6.44 -0.60
N PHE A 291 18.30 -5.30 -0.22
CA PHE A 291 18.85 -3.95 -0.41
C PHE A 291 19.12 -3.21 0.90
N GLN A 292 18.85 -3.83 2.05
CA GLN A 292 19.07 -3.26 3.39
C GLN A 292 20.56 -3.24 3.77
N ILE A 293 21.33 -2.42 3.04
CA ILE A 293 22.75 -2.19 3.29
C ILE A 293 22.97 -0.93 4.12
N GLY A 294 24.09 -0.93 4.86
CA GLY A 294 24.50 0.20 5.70
C GLY A 294 23.94 0.14 7.11
N LYS A 295 24.70 0.70 8.05
CA LYS A 295 24.45 0.65 9.50
C LYS A 295 23.09 1.23 9.92
N ASN A 296 22.57 2.20 9.16
CA ASN A 296 21.29 2.85 9.49
C ASN A 296 20.07 2.00 9.10
N ASN A 297 20.27 1.05 8.19
CA ASN A 297 19.21 0.20 7.66
C ASN A 297 19.21 -1.20 8.26
N SER A 298 20.36 -1.71 8.76
CA SER A 298 20.44 -3.04 9.38
C SER A 298 19.53 -3.24 10.59
N ILE A 299 19.16 -2.14 11.27
CA ILE A 299 18.22 -2.14 12.41
C ILE A 299 16.75 -2.04 11.98
N LYS A 300 16.47 -1.84 10.68
CA LYS A 300 15.13 -1.61 10.17
C LYS A 300 14.46 -2.94 9.84
N THR A 301 13.16 -3.03 10.14
CA THR A 301 12.38 -4.22 9.80
C THR A 301 12.32 -4.38 8.29
N ALA A 302 12.67 -5.57 7.81
CA ALA A 302 12.50 -5.96 6.42
C ALA A 302 11.07 -6.43 6.12
N PHE A 303 10.65 -6.32 4.86
CA PHE A 303 9.48 -7.03 4.37
C PHE A 303 9.71 -8.53 4.37
N GLN A 304 8.72 -9.25 4.86
CA GLN A 304 8.63 -10.70 4.72
C GLN A 304 8.05 -11.08 3.35
N TYR A 305 8.38 -10.36 2.28
CA TYR A 305 7.89 -10.64 0.92
C TYR A 305 9.01 -10.44 -0.09
N ASN A 306 8.88 -11.08 -1.25
CA ASN A 306 9.84 -10.92 -2.33
C ASN A 306 9.77 -9.50 -2.89
N LEU A 307 10.89 -9.02 -3.42
CA LEU A 307 10.98 -7.72 -4.10
C LEU A 307 9.83 -7.48 -5.10
N THR A 308 9.51 -8.49 -5.91
CA THR A 308 8.46 -8.41 -6.94
C THR A 308 7.05 -8.25 -6.37
N ASP A 309 6.84 -8.61 -5.11
CA ASP A 309 5.54 -8.59 -4.44
C ASP A 309 5.31 -7.32 -3.62
N ILE A 310 6.36 -6.53 -3.33
CA ILE A 310 6.29 -5.37 -2.43
C ILE A 310 5.23 -4.36 -2.87
N ARG A 311 5.22 -3.99 -4.16
CA ARG A 311 4.21 -3.05 -4.70
C ARG A 311 2.78 -3.55 -4.45
N ARG A 312 2.54 -4.86 -4.65
CA ARG A 312 1.23 -5.47 -4.42
C ARG A 312 0.87 -5.52 -2.94
N VAL A 313 1.84 -5.74 -2.05
CA VAL A 313 1.62 -5.66 -0.60
C VAL A 313 1.21 -4.24 -0.19
N ILE A 314 1.94 -3.21 -0.65
CA ILE A 314 1.59 -1.80 -0.39
C ILE A 314 0.16 -1.53 -0.85
N MET A 315 -0.19 -1.91 -2.08
CA MET A 315 -1.55 -1.77 -2.61
C MET A 315 -2.60 -2.45 -1.73
N LEU A 316 -2.40 -3.71 -1.34
CA LEU A 316 -3.37 -4.46 -0.54
C LEU A 316 -3.56 -3.86 0.86
N VAL A 317 -2.47 -3.41 1.49
CA VAL A 317 -2.51 -2.72 2.79
C VAL A 317 -3.30 -1.42 2.68
N ILE A 318 -2.98 -0.57 1.70
CA ILE A 318 -3.68 0.71 1.50
C ILE A 318 -5.15 0.50 1.15
N ARG A 319 -5.47 -0.48 0.28
CA ARG A 319 -6.87 -0.82 -0.07
C ARG A 319 -7.69 -1.19 1.15
N SER A 320 -7.10 -1.86 2.13
CA SER A 320 -7.81 -2.29 3.34
C SER A 320 -8.33 -1.12 4.19
N VAL A 321 -7.70 0.06 4.10
CA VAL A 321 -8.07 1.28 4.84
C VAL A 321 -8.50 2.42 3.91
N TYR A 322 -8.80 2.13 2.64
CA TYR A 322 -9.06 3.18 1.65
C TYR A 322 -10.29 4.03 1.98
N LYS A 323 -11.32 3.45 2.61
CA LYS A 323 -12.49 4.20 3.07
C LYS A 323 -12.09 5.28 4.10
N ASP A 324 -11.24 4.91 5.06
CA ASP A 324 -10.73 5.85 6.08
C ASP A 324 -9.89 6.95 5.44
N ILE A 325 -9.07 6.61 4.45
CA ILE A 325 -8.25 7.58 3.71
C ILE A 325 -9.15 8.61 3.01
N LYS A 326 -10.17 8.15 2.28
CA LYS A 326 -11.12 9.05 1.62
C LYS A 326 -11.83 9.96 2.61
N GLN A 327 -12.31 9.40 3.71
CA GLN A 327 -13.01 10.16 4.73
C GLN A 327 -12.09 11.20 5.38
N HIS A 328 -10.86 10.82 5.72
CA HIS A 328 -9.86 11.73 6.28
C HIS A 328 -9.60 12.93 5.38
N PHE A 329 -9.36 12.74 4.07
CA PHE A 329 -9.08 13.86 3.17
C PHE A 329 -10.34 14.67 2.81
N LYS A 330 -11.54 14.12 3.01
CA LYS A 330 -12.78 14.89 2.96
C LYS A 330 -12.90 15.84 4.16
N GLU A 331 -12.56 15.36 5.35
CA GLU A 331 -12.68 16.12 6.61
C GLU A 331 -11.49 17.06 6.88
N SER A 332 -10.28 16.64 6.48
CA SER A 332 -9.01 17.30 6.75
C SER A 332 -8.12 17.33 5.50
N PRO A 333 -8.53 18.05 4.43
CA PRO A 333 -7.91 17.99 3.10
C PRO A 333 -6.44 18.41 3.07
N THR A 334 -5.94 19.16 4.06
CA THR A 334 -4.57 19.66 4.12
C THR A 334 -3.67 18.87 5.06
N ARG A 335 -4.21 17.88 5.79
CA ARG A 335 -3.45 17.10 6.78
C ARG A 335 -3.06 15.74 6.21
N HIS A 336 -1.88 15.28 6.57
CA HIS A 336 -1.42 13.94 6.23
C HIS A 336 -2.35 12.87 6.84
N PHE A 337 -2.56 11.78 6.10
CA PHE A 337 -3.13 10.56 6.64
C PHE A 337 -2.00 9.68 7.16
N PHE A 338 -1.91 9.54 8.47
CA PHE A 338 -0.81 8.84 9.13
C PHE A 338 -1.33 7.66 9.95
N ARG A 339 -0.68 6.50 9.82
CA ARG A 339 -0.98 5.30 10.61
C ARG A 339 0.31 4.74 11.21
N ASN A 340 0.40 4.75 12.54
CA ASN A 340 1.59 4.33 13.30
C ASN A 340 1.16 3.77 14.68
N GLY A 341 2.06 3.05 15.34
CA GLY A 341 1.85 2.49 16.67
C GLY A 341 0.62 1.60 16.73
N LYS A 342 -0.31 1.94 17.62
CA LYS A 342 -1.58 1.23 17.80
C LYS A 342 -2.49 1.28 16.57
N GLU A 343 -2.34 2.30 15.72
CA GLU A 343 -3.09 2.44 14.47
C GLU A 343 -2.40 1.78 13.26
N SER A 344 -1.29 1.05 13.48
CA SER A 344 -0.65 0.33 12.38
C SER A 344 -1.61 -0.66 11.72
N ILE A 345 -1.49 -0.78 10.40
CA ILE A 345 -2.44 -1.52 9.57
C ILE A 345 -2.00 -2.98 9.53
N TYR A 346 -2.89 -3.86 9.98
CA TYR A 346 -2.64 -5.29 9.95
C TYR A 346 -2.81 -5.88 8.55
N TYR A 347 -1.85 -6.69 8.11
CA TYR A 347 -1.99 -7.50 6.91
C TYR A 347 -1.11 -8.76 6.96
N ASN A 348 -1.75 -9.94 6.94
CA ASN A 348 -1.12 -11.26 6.82
C ASN A 348 0.06 -11.47 7.79
N GLY A 349 -0.22 -11.33 9.07
CA GLY A 349 0.73 -11.50 10.17
C GLY A 349 1.72 -10.34 10.33
N ASN A 350 1.60 -9.26 9.57
CA ASN A 350 2.47 -8.09 9.67
C ASN A 350 1.65 -6.85 10.01
N TYR A 351 2.33 -5.85 10.58
CA TYR A 351 1.76 -4.54 10.84
C TYR A 351 2.54 -3.49 10.05
N TYR A 352 1.82 -2.60 9.37
CA TYR A 352 2.40 -1.60 8.49
C TYR A 352 2.11 -0.20 8.98
N GLN A 353 3.05 0.68 8.68
CA GLN A 353 2.91 2.10 8.93
C GLN A 353 3.01 2.83 7.62
N LEU A 354 2.23 3.89 7.51
CA LEU A 354 2.22 4.72 6.32
C LEU A 354 1.98 6.17 6.65
N ASP A 355 2.45 7.01 5.75
CA ASP A 355 2.23 8.45 5.70
C ASP A 355 1.84 8.81 4.27
N ILE A 356 0.63 9.35 4.11
CA ILE A 356 0.10 9.81 2.82
C ILE A 356 -0.14 11.33 2.92
N GLU A 357 0.48 12.06 2.01
CA GLU A 357 0.31 13.51 1.89
C GLU A 357 -1.07 13.87 1.30
N PRO A 358 -1.54 15.12 1.51
CA PRO A 358 -2.72 15.69 0.83
C PRO A 358 -2.77 15.50 -0.69
N SER A 359 -1.62 15.45 -1.33
CA SER A 359 -1.46 15.23 -2.78
C SER A 359 -1.74 13.79 -3.22
N GLY A 360 -1.94 12.86 -2.29
CA GLY A 360 -2.00 11.41 -2.55
C GLY A 360 -0.62 10.75 -2.60
N ARG A 361 0.48 11.51 -2.43
CA ARG A 361 1.84 10.95 -2.40
C ARG A 361 2.02 10.07 -1.16
N LEU A 362 2.38 8.81 -1.37
CA LEU A 362 2.80 7.90 -0.31
C LEU A 362 4.23 8.26 0.11
N ALA A 363 4.36 9.09 1.15
CA ALA A 363 5.63 9.62 1.62
C ALA A 363 6.47 8.55 2.34
N ALA A 364 5.82 7.67 3.11
CA ALA A 364 6.47 6.58 3.82
C ALA A 364 5.60 5.33 3.87
N PHE A 365 6.24 4.16 3.80
CA PHE A 365 5.60 2.87 4.04
C PHE A 365 6.62 1.89 4.61
N SER A 366 6.33 1.29 5.77
CA SER A 366 7.28 0.38 6.43
C SER A 366 6.60 -0.71 7.26
N PRO A 367 7.17 -1.94 7.30
CA PRO A 367 6.74 -2.96 8.24
C PRO A 367 7.24 -2.67 9.65
N LYS A 368 6.43 -3.01 10.64
CA LYS A 368 6.82 -3.05 12.05
C LYS A 368 7.34 -4.43 12.38
N LYS A 369 8.38 -4.47 13.23
CA LYS A 369 8.92 -5.72 13.74
C LYS A 369 7.78 -6.49 14.40
N GLY A 370 7.61 -7.76 14.04
CA GLY A 370 6.68 -8.68 14.70
C GLY A 370 7.26 -9.21 16.01
N VAL A 371 7.04 -10.50 16.28
CA VAL A 371 7.76 -11.28 17.31
C VAL A 371 9.09 -11.75 16.78
#